data_AF-A0A9W9PCZ6-F1
#
_entry.id   AF-A0A9W9PCZ6-F1
#
_cell.length_a   1.000
_cell.length_b   1.000
_cell.length_c   1.000
_cell.angle_alpha   90.00
_cell.angle_beta   90.00
_cell.angle_gamma   90.00
#
_symmetry.space_group_name_H-M   'P 1'
#
loop_
_entity.id
_entity.type
_entity.pdbx_description
1 polymer ?
#
loop_
_entity_poly.entity_id
_entity_poly.type
_entity_poly.pdbx_seq_one_letter_code
_entity_poly.pdbx_strand_id
1 'polypeptide(L)'
;MHGIFIFHLFATSLPKQYAKALSQDYKDARRYNASPNSTGRKRLRDRKAQQTLRDKRERRIRGLEEKIALCERHHGNTGVHYVKNLRSQNEKLRMGLESLRNILHSLDDDAWSTPKERCRQHRGTGATGIYSAASPLFSADTEGLTCYACMVPDSDERNHHYPLLSWLSRPDLINTCPYQPPPLALPYGTRRNWLAVEIHRSIRLRAIRDSECLAIGWLAYNYSKWRVSPSAGFFARLTTTTFQQPTLPQLQHGHPVGIDLLTWPQLR
;
A
#
# COMPACT_ATOMS: atom_id res chain seq x y z
N MET A 1 -51.79 -100.48 45.75
CA MET A 1 -51.46 -99.05 45.90
C MET A 1 -50.86 -98.56 44.59
N HIS A 2 -51.27 -97.36 44.17
CA HIS A 2 -50.68 -96.55 43.10
C HIS A 2 -50.90 -96.98 41.64
N GLY A 3 -51.85 -96.30 41.01
CA GLY A 3 -51.47 -95.21 40.11
C GLY A 3 -51.11 -95.61 38.69
N ILE A 4 -52.10 -95.91 37.87
CA ILE A 4 -52.16 -95.64 36.42
C ILE A 4 -53.67 -95.65 36.13
N PHE A 5 -54.36 -94.50 36.04
CA PHE A 5 -55.67 -94.38 35.36
C PHE A 5 -56.27 -92.94 35.37
N ILE A 6 -55.46 -91.87 35.45
CA ILE A 6 -55.97 -90.48 35.35
C ILE A 6 -55.29 -89.69 34.22
N PHE A 7 -54.93 -90.34 33.10
CA PHE A 7 -54.46 -89.60 31.91
C PHE A 7 -55.28 -89.86 30.64
N HIS A 8 -56.26 -90.77 30.67
CA HIS A 8 -57.03 -91.11 29.47
C HIS A 8 -58.52 -90.69 29.48
N LEU A 9 -58.98 -89.93 30.48
CA LEU A 9 -60.40 -89.50 30.55
C LEU A 9 -60.60 -87.99 30.75
N PHE A 10 -59.66 -87.15 30.31
CA PHE A 10 -59.86 -85.69 30.24
C PHE A 10 -59.53 -85.08 28.86
N ALA A 11 -59.54 -85.90 27.80
CA ALA A 11 -59.24 -85.47 26.43
C ALA A 11 -60.42 -85.59 25.46
N THR A 12 -61.65 -85.73 25.96
CA THR A 12 -62.86 -85.76 25.13
C THR A 12 -63.95 -84.86 25.71
N SER A 13 -63.66 -83.55 25.81
CA SER A 13 -64.64 -82.45 25.67
C SER A 13 -63.98 -81.15 26.13
N LEU A 14 -62.93 -80.71 25.44
CA LEU A 14 -62.63 -79.28 25.44
C LEU A 14 -63.62 -78.63 24.47
N PRO A 15 -64.49 -77.71 24.92
CA PRO A 15 -65.39 -77.00 24.04
C PRO A 15 -64.58 -76.35 22.92
N LYS A 16 -65.03 -76.50 21.66
CA LYS A 16 -64.37 -75.95 20.45
C LYS A 16 -64.01 -74.45 20.56
N GLN A 17 -64.66 -73.74 21.48
CA GLN A 17 -64.43 -72.33 21.78
C GLN A 17 -63.10 -72.07 22.52
N TYR A 18 -62.69 -72.94 23.46
CA TYR A 18 -61.41 -72.80 24.18
C TYR A 18 -60.20 -73.17 23.33
N ALA A 19 -60.34 -74.16 22.44
CA ALA A 19 -59.30 -74.49 21.46
C ALA A 19 -59.09 -73.35 20.43
N LYS A 20 -60.16 -72.64 20.05
CA LYS A 20 -60.08 -71.45 19.20
C LYS A 20 -59.39 -70.29 19.92
N ALA A 21 -59.73 -70.03 21.19
CA ALA A 21 -59.14 -68.97 21.99
C ALA A 21 -57.63 -69.18 22.19
N LEU A 22 -57.21 -70.39 22.58
CA LEU A 22 -55.78 -70.71 22.72
C LEU A 22 -55.03 -70.72 21.39
N SER A 23 -55.68 -71.11 20.29
CA SER A 23 -55.08 -71.01 18.95
C SER A 23 -54.93 -69.56 18.49
N GLN A 24 -55.88 -68.69 18.86
CA GLN A 24 -55.85 -67.27 18.54
C GLN A 24 -54.77 -66.55 19.36
N ASP A 25 -54.71 -66.79 20.68
CA ASP A 25 -53.66 -66.26 21.55
C ASP A 25 -52.27 -66.76 21.15
N TYR A 26 -52.14 -68.03 20.76
CA TYR A 26 -50.87 -68.56 20.24
C TYR A 26 -50.47 -67.92 18.90
N LYS A 27 -51.43 -67.64 18.01
CA LYS A 27 -51.19 -66.93 16.73
C LYS A 27 -50.84 -65.46 16.95
N ASP A 28 -51.46 -64.80 17.92
CA ASP A 28 -51.23 -63.40 18.25
C ASP A 28 -49.91 -63.22 19.03
N ALA A 29 -49.57 -64.15 19.94
CA ALA A 29 -48.25 -64.24 20.55
C ALA A 29 -47.13 -64.52 19.52
N ARG A 30 -47.42 -65.32 18.48
CA ARG A 30 -46.48 -65.57 17.37
C ARG A 30 -46.34 -64.37 16.43
N ARG A 31 -47.37 -63.53 16.29
CA ARG A 31 -47.29 -62.23 15.57
C ARG A 31 -46.50 -61.19 16.35
N TYR A 32 -46.62 -61.18 17.68
CA TYR A 32 -45.86 -60.27 18.55
C TYR A 32 -44.39 -60.70 18.67
N ASN A 33 -44.12 -62.02 18.69
CA ASN A 33 -42.77 -62.59 18.71
C ASN A 33 -42.18 -62.91 17.33
N ALA A 34 -42.87 -62.54 16.23
CA ALA A 34 -42.29 -62.59 14.90
C ALA A 34 -41.20 -61.53 14.81
N SER A 35 -39.99 -61.89 15.24
CA SER A 35 -38.77 -61.19 14.92
C SER A 35 -38.89 -60.69 13.46
N PRO A 36 -38.73 -59.39 13.19
CA PRO A 36 -38.92 -58.87 11.86
C PRO A 36 -38.06 -59.69 10.91
N ASN A 37 -38.70 -60.21 9.87
CA ASN A 37 -38.02 -60.91 8.78
C ASN A 37 -36.80 -60.08 8.35
N SER A 38 -35.74 -60.68 7.82
CA SER A 38 -34.47 -59.98 7.50
C SER A 38 -34.67 -58.62 6.78
N THR A 39 -35.70 -58.56 5.93
CA THR A 39 -36.22 -57.36 5.24
C THR A 39 -36.77 -56.26 6.16
N GLY A 40 -37.52 -56.61 7.22
CA GLY A 40 -38.03 -55.65 8.22
C GLY A 40 -36.92 -55.01 9.05
N ARG A 41 -35.90 -55.78 9.44
CA ARG A 41 -34.70 -55.24 10.11
C ARG A 41 -33.94 -54.27 9.21
N LYS A 42 -33.83 -54.58 7.91
CA LYS A 42 -33.23 -53.68 6.90
C LYS A 42 -34.01 -52.35 6.80
N ARG A 43 -35.34 -52.40 6.66
CA ARG A 43 -36.20 -51.20 6.62
C ARG A 43 -36.09 -50.33 7.88
N LEU A 44 -35.94 -50.94 9.05
CA LEU A 44 -35.75 -50.21 10.31
C LEU A 44 -34.38 -49.50 10.34
N ARG A 45 -33.31 -50.19 9.92
CA ARG A 45 -31.97 -49.60 9.80
C ARG A 45 -31.94 -48.46 8.78
N ASP A 46 -32.55 -48.65 7.61
CA ASP A 46 -32.62 -47.62 6.57
C ASP A 46 -33.37 -46.38 7.06
N ARG A 47 -34.50 -46.55 7.76
CA ARG A 47 -35.23 -45.43 8.39
C ARG A 47 -34.36 -44.69 9.41
N LYS A 48 -33.65 -45.41 10.27
CA LYS A 48 -32.75 -44.81 11.27
C LYS A 48 -31.58 -44.08 10.61
N ALA A 49 -31.00 -44.66 9.56
CA ALA A 49 -29.92 -44.04 8.78
C ALA A 49 -30.40 -42.77 8.07
N GLN A 50 -31.57 -42.80 7.43
CA GLN A 50 -32.17 -41.63 6.80
C GLN A 50 -32.50 -40.54 7.82
N GLN A 51 -33.03 -40.90 9.00
CA GLN A 51 -33.26 -39.94 10.08
C GLN A 51 -31.95 -39.29 10.51
N THR A 52 -30.91 -40.10 10.73
CA THR A 52 -29.59 -39.60 11.14
C THR A 52 -28.98 -38.65 10.10
N LEU A 53 -29.15 -38.95 8.81
CA LEU A 53 -28.70 -38.08 7.72
C LEU A 53 -29.47 -36.75 7.69
N ARG A 54 -30.79 -36.79 7.91
CA ARG A 54 -31.62 -35.58 8.03
C ARG A 54 -31.18 -34.75 9.23
N ASP A 55 -31.03 -35.36 10.40
CA ASP A 55 -30.59 -34.69 11.63
C ASP A 55 -29.17 -34.11 11.48
N LYS A 56 -28.27 -34.78 10.74
CA LYS A 56 -26.92 -34.26 10.45
C LYS A 56 -26.97 -33.07 9.49
N ARG A 57 -27.81 -33.13 8.46
CA ARG A 57 -28.03 -32.02 7.53
C ARG A 57 -28.61 -30.81 8.26
N GLU A 58 -29.61 -31.03 9.12
CA GLU A 58 -30.26 -29.98 9.89
C GLU A 58 -29.29 -29.31 10.87
N ARG A 59 -28.48 -30.09 11.60
CA ARG A 59 -27.42 -29.54 12.46
C ARG A 59 -26.41 -28.70 11.68
N ARG A 60 -26.04 -29.12 10.47
CA ARG A 60 -25.12 -28.35 9.61
C ARG A 60 -25.77 -27.06 9.14
N ILE A 61 -27.03 -27.09 8.73
CA ILE A 61 -27.79 -25.89 8.32
C ILE A 61 -27.83 -24.90 9.48
N ARG A 62 -28.23 -25.35 10.67
CA ARG A 62 -28.29 -24.54 11.88
C ARG A 62 -26.94 -23.92 12.24
N GLY A 63 -25.86 -24.70 12.18
CA GLY A 63 -24.52 -24.19 12.44
C GLY A 63 -24.00 -23.22 11.38
N LEU A 64 -24.49 -23.29 10.14
CA LEU A 64 -24.19 -22.31 9.10
C LEU A 64 -24.99 -21.01 9.31
N GLU A 65 -26.26 -21.12 9.65
CA GLU A 65 -27.13 -19.98 9.97
C GLU A 65 -26.60 -19.19 11.16
N GLU A 66 -26.13 -19.87 12.21
CA GLU A 66 -25.51 -19.22 13.37
C GLU A 66 -24.23 -18.47 13.00
N LYS A 67 -23.39 -19.05 12.13
CA LYS A 67 -22.18 -18.38 11.62
C LYS A 67 -22.52 -17.17 10.75
N ILE A 68 -23.55 -17.27 9.91
CA ILE A 68 -24.03 -16.16 9.08
C ILE A 68 -24.54 -15.04 10.00
N ALA A 69 -25.38 -15.36 10.99
CA ALA A 69 -25.88 -14.39 11.96
C ALA A 69 -24.75 -13.71 12.74
N LEU A 70 -23.70 -14.44 13.12
CA LEU A 70 -22.51 -13.88 13.77
C LEU A 70 -21.77 -12.91 12.84
N CYS A 71 -21.53 -13.32 11.58
CA CYS A 71 -20.90 -12.49 10.57
C CYS A 71 -21.71 -11.21 10.29
N GLU A 72 -23.03 -11.32 10.17
CA GLU A 72 -23.92 -10.18 9.94
C GLU A 72 -23.90 -9.20 11.12
N ARG A 73 -23.93 -9.70 12.36
CA ARG A 73 -23.84 -8.87 13.57
C ARG A 73 -22.52 -8.11 13.68
N HIS A 74 -21.40 -8.75 13.36
CA HIS A 74 -20.07 -8.16 13.55
C HIS A 74 -19.53 -7.39 12.32
N HIS A 75 -19.90 -7.79 11.11
CA HIS A 75 -19.31 -7.25 9.88
C HIS A 75 -20.30 -6.55 8.95
N GLY A 76 -21.62 -6.67 9.16
CA GLY A 76 -22.63 -6.19 8.22
C GLY A 76 -22.62 -4.67 7.99
N ASN A 77 -22.50 -3.88 9.05
CA ASN A 77 -22.53 -2.42 8.95
C ASN A 77 -21.13 -1.81 9.17
N THR A 78 -20.40 -2.26 10.18
CA THR A 78 -19.12 -1.66 10.61
C THR A 78 -18.01 -1.83 9.56
N GLY A 79 -17.88 -3.01 8.97
CA GLY A 79 -16.89 -3.26 7.93
C GLY A 79 -17.19 -2.47 6.65
N VAL A 80 -18.47 -2.40 6.28
CA VAL A 80 -18.93 -1.63 5.11
C VAL A 80 -18.71 -0.13 5.30
N HIS A 81 -19.03 0.43 6.48
CA HIS A 81 -18.77 1.84 6.80
C HIS A 81 -17.29 2.16 6.83
N TYR A 82 -16.45 1.28 7.39
CA TYR A 82 -15.01 1.46 7.44
C TYR A 82 -14.39 1.47 6.04
N VAL A 83 -14.75 0.49 5.19
CA VAL A 83 -14.30 0.44 3.79
C VAL A 83 -14.81 1.64 2.99
N LYS A 84 -16.05 2.08 3.22
CA LYS A 84 -16.62 3.27 2.57
C LYS A 84 -15.88 4.54 2.99
N ASN A 85 -15.56 4.70 4.27
CA ASN A 85 -14.79 5.82 4.78
C ASN A 85 -13.37 5.83 4.19
N LEU A 86 -12.66 4.70 4.22
CA LEU A 86 -11.33 4.57 3.62
C LEU A 86 -11.34 4.84 2.11
N ARG A 87 -12.36 4.39 1.38
CA ARG A 87 -12.52 4.70 -0.04
C ARG A 87 -12.71 6.20 -0.27
N SER A 88 -13.55 6.86 0.54
CA SER A 88 -13.73 8.31 0.45
C SER A 88 -12.44 9.09 0.74
N GLN A 89 -11.67 8.66 1.74
CA GLN A 89 -10.38 9.29 2.07
C GLN A 89 -9.36 9.08 0.94
N ASN A 90 -9.24 7.86 0.42
CA ASN A 90 -8.38 7.57 -0.73
C ASN A 90 -8.77 8.37 -1.97
N GLU A 91 -10.07 8.58 -2.19
CA GLU A 91 -10.55 9.40 -3.31
C GLU A 91 -10.15 10.87 -3.13
N LYS A 92 -10.30 11.44 -1.92
CA LYS A 92 -9.83 12.79 -1.61
C LYS A 92 -8.32 12.93 -1.82
N LEU A 93 -7.54 11.94 -1.38
CA LEU A 93 -6.10 11.91 -1.58
C LEU A 93 -5.74 11.84 -3.06
N ARG A 94 -6.44 11.01 -3.84
CA ARG A 94 -6.26 10.92 -5.30
C ARG A 94 -6.61 12.22 -6.00
N MET A 95 -7.72 12.86 -5.65
CA MET A 95 -8.06 14.17 -6.21
C MET A 95 -7.03 15.23 -5.83
N GLY A 96 -6.49 15.19 -4.61
CA GLY A 96 -5.41 16.09 -4.19
C GLY A 96 -4.13 15.86 -4.97
N LEU A 97 -3.73 14.60 -5.16
CA LEU A 97 -2.58 14.24 -5.97
C LEU A 97 -2.77 14.63 -7.44
N GLU A 98 -3.96 14.42 -8.00
CA GLU A 98 -4.27 14.79 -9.38
C GLU A 98 -4.32 16.31 -9.54
N SER A 99 -4.82 17.04 -8.55
CA SER A 99 -4.75 18.51 -8.54
C SER A 99 -3.30 19.00 -8.50
N LEU A 100 -2.45 18.41 -7.66
CA LEU A 100 -1.02 18.75 -7.61
C LEU A 100 -0.32 18.41 -8.93
N ARG A 101 -0.68 17.27 -9.53
CA ARG A 101 -0.17 16.85 -10.83
C ARG A 101 -0.62 17.79 -11.95
N ASN A 102 -1.86 18.25 -11.93
CA ASN A 102 -2.38 19.23 -12.89
C ASN A 102 -1.73 20.59 -12.71
N ILE A 103 -1.48 21.03 -11.47
CA ILE A 103 -0.69 22.24 -11.22
C ILE A 103 0.71 22.05 -11.81
N LEU A 104 1.36 20.92 -11.55
CA LEU A 104 2.69 20.62 -12.11
C LEU A 104 2.67 20.63 -13.65
N HIS A 105 1.70 19.96 -14.28
CA HIS A 105 1.58 19.96 -15.74
C HIS A 105 1.20 21.33 -16.32
N SER A 106 0.38 22.12 -15.63
CA SER A 106 0.09 23.49 -16.05
C SER A 106 1.31 24.41 -15.95
N LEU A 107 2.28 24.05 -15.10
CA LEU A 107 3.59 24.71 -15.06
C LEU A 107 4.51 24.23 -16.20
N ASP A 108 4.18 23.12 -16.87
CA ASP A 108 4.90 22.55 -18.01
C ASP A 108 4.30 22.97 -19.38
N ASP A 109 3.04 23.41 -19.43
CA ASP A 109 2.31 23.71 -20.68
C ASP A 109 2.76 24.99 -21.41
N ASP A 110 3.58 25.86 -20.79
CA ASP A 110 4.19 27.00 -21.49
C ASP A 110 5.38 26.60 -22.41
N ALA A 111 5.71 25.30 -22.49
CA ALA A 111 6.90 24.80 -23.19
C ALA A 111 6.64 23.98 -24.47
N TRP A 112 5.45 24.07 -25.09
CA TRP A 112 5.23 23.44 -26.40
C TRP A 112 4.75 24.40 -27.48
N SER A 113 5.71 25.08 -28.10
CA SER A 113 5.59 25.48 -29.51
C SER A 113 6.92 25.35 -30.25
N THR A 114 6.95 24.28 -31.07
CA THR A 114 7.87 23.91 -32.17
C THR A 114 9.18 23.18 -31.83
N PRO A 115 9.41 21.98 -32.40
CA PRO A 115 10.72 21.32 -32.42
C PRO A 115 11.61 21.97 -33.47
N LYS A 116 12.81 22.43 -33.08
CA LYS A 116 13.90 22.69 -34.02
C LYS A 116 14.98 21.62 -33.84
N GLU A 117 15.06 20.75 -34.85
CA GLU A 117 16.21 19.89 -35.08
C GLU A 117 17.51 20.73 -35.13
N ARG A 118 18.48 20.35 -34.29
CA ARG A 118 19.88 20.61 -34.60
C ARG A 118 20.77 19.47 -34.09
N CYS A 119 21.26 18.73 -35.08
CA CYS A 119 22.41 17.84 -35.13
C CYS A 119 23.19 17.53 -33.84
N ARG A 120 23.23 16.22 -33.55
CA ARG A 120 24.44 15.39 -33.52
C ARG A 120 25.76 16.17 -33.61
N GLN A 121 26.57 16.06 -32.55
CA GLN A 121 27.93 15.51 -32.58
C GLN A 121 28.59 15.81 -31.22
N HIS A 122 28.81 14.77 -30.41
CA HIS A 122 30.17 14.47 -29.95
C HIS A 122 30.20 13.06 -29.34
N ARG A 123 30.90 12.17 -30.06
CA ARG A 123 31.44 10.91 -29.57
C ARG A 123 32.71 11.24 -28.75
N GLY A 124 32.97 10.44 -27.71
CA GLY A 124 34.20 10.48 -26.93
C GLY A 124 34.02 9.74 -25.60
N THR A 125 33.89 8.42 -25.57
CA THR A 125 34.99 7.44 -25.42
C THR A 125 35.45 7.27 -23.96
N GLY A 126 35.03 6.15 -23.36
CA GLY A 126 35.85 5.29 -22.51
C GLY A 126 36.05 5.67 -21.04
N ALA A 127 35.50 4.86 -20.11
CA ALA A 127 36.30 3.88 -19.37
C ALA A 127 35.43 3.15 -18.34
N THR A 128 35.47 1.82 -18.43
CA THR A 128 34.94 0.81 -17.51
C THR A 128 35.63 0.85 -16.14
N GLY A 129 34.89 0.63 -15.06
CA GLY A 129 35.47 0.48 -13.72
C GLY A 129 34.48 0.09 -12.62
N ILE A 130 34.06 -1.18 -12.64
CA ILE A 130 33.86 -2.11 -11.50
C ILE A 130 33.29 -1.54 -10.17
N TYR A 131 32.11 -2.07 -9.85
CA TYR A 131 31.41 -2.05 -8.56
C TYR A 131 32.19 -2.77 -7.45
N SER A 132 32.27 -2.17 -6.26
CA SER A 132 32.32 -2.94 -5.00
C SER A 132 31.75 -2.11 -3.84
N ALA A 133 30.84 -2.74 -3.12
CA ALA A 133 30.10 -2.19 -1.99
C ALA A 133 30.94 -2.22 -0.71
N ALA A 134 31.05 -1.07 -0.03
CA ALA A 134 31.23 -1.00 1.41
C ALA A 134 30.87 0.42 1.88
N SER A 135 29.83 0.56 2.70
CA SER A 135 29.76 1.67 3.63
C SER A 135 30.86 1.51 4.68
N PRO A 136 31.45 2.61 5.15
CA PRO A 136 31.34 2.82 6.59
C PRO A 136 30.91 4.25 6.96
N LEU A 137 30.21 4.26 8.08
CA LEU A 137 29.86 5.40 8.92
C LEU A 137 31.02 6.37 9.13
N PHE A 138 30.62 7.64 9.25
CA PHE A 138 31.33 8.77 9.86
C PHE A 138 32.35 8.34 10.94
N SER A 139 33.62 8.65 10.69
CA SER A 139 34.60 8.93 11.73
C SER A 139 35.16 10.32 11.50
N ALA A 140 35.06 11.15 12.53
CA ALA A 140 35.88 12.35 12.69
C ALA A 140 37.36 11.93 12.77
N ASP A 141 38.24 12.87 12.46
CA ASP A 141 39.70 12.82 12.64
C ASP A 141 40.49 12.33 11.43
N THR A 142 40.57 13.17 10.40
CA THR A 142 41.81 13.57 9.69
C THR A 142 41.43 14.50 8.55
N GLU A 143 42.31 15.43 8.18
CA GLU A 143 42.20 16.35 7.04
C GLU A 143 42.20 15.60 5.69
N GLY A 144 41.23 14.72 5.48
CA GLY A 144 40.92 14.10 4.21
C GLY A 144 39.91 14.96 3.47
N LEU A 145 40.29 15.45 2.29
CA LEU A 145 39.41 16.16 1.36
C LEU A 145 38.07 15.40 1.25
N THR A 146 37.04 15.90 1.92
CA THR A 146 35.67 15.54 1.61
C THR A 146 35.47 16.03 0.18
N CYS A 147 35.29 15.10 -0.76
CA CYS A 147 34.96 15.45 -2.13
C CYS A 147 33.58 16.11 -2.11
N TYR A 148 33.51 17.43 -1.93
CA TYR A 148 32.24 18.17 -1.93
C TYR A 148 31.53 18.04 -3.28
N ALA A 149 32.28 17.79 -4.36
CA ALA A 149 31.74 17.42 -5.66
C ALA A 149 30.94 16.10 -5.63
N CYS A 150 31.34 15.16 -4.78
CA CYS A 150 30.66 13.87 -4.58
C CYS A 150 29.40 14.00 -3.70
N MET A 151 29.16 15.18 -3.11
CA MET A 151 27.93 15.51 -2.40
C MET A 151 26.95 16.30 -3.27
N VAL A 152 27.28 16.58 -4.54
CA VAL A 152 26.32 17.16 -5.48
C VAL A 152 25.32 16.05 -5.88
N PRO A 153 24.00 16.28 -5.78
CA PRO A 153 23.01 15.25 -6.08
C PRO A 153 23.08 14.83 -7.54
N ASP A 154 22.95 13.52 -7.79
CA ASP A 154 22.84 12.99 -9.15
C ASP A 154 21.45 13.36 -9.68
N SER A 155 21.38 14.37 -10.53
CA SER A 155 20.14 14.81 -11.13
C SER A 155 20.07 14.35 -12.57
N ASP A 156 18.91 13.86 -13.02
CA ASP A 156 18.75 13.43 -14.41
C ASP A 156 18.80 14.65 -15.34
N GLU A 157 19.99 14.90 -15.91
CA GLU A 157 20.28 15.92 -16.92
C GLU A 157 19.45 15.74 -18.20
N ARG A 158 18.66 14.67 -18.35
CA ARG A 158 17.72 14.56 -19.47
C ARG A 158 16.45 15.39 -19.27
N ASN A 159 16.26 15.96 -18.08
CA ASN A 159 15.05 16.66 -17.70
C ASN A 159 15.32 18.14 -17.33
N HIS A 160 16.17 18.82 -18.10
CA HIS A 160 16.53 20.25 -17.92
C HIS A 160 15.37 21.25 -18.13
N HIS A 161 14.16 20.78 -18.41
CA HIS A 161 13.00 21.63 -18.65
C HIS A 161 12.17 21.86 -17.38
N TYR A 162 12.83 22.19 -16.27
CA TYR A 162 12.13 22.74 -15.11
C TYR A 162 12.15 24.26 -15.20
N PRO A 163 11.04 24.94 -15.57
CA PRO A 163 11.00 26.40 -15.64
C PRO A 163 11.30 27.09 -14.29
N LEU A 164 11.19 26.32 -13.21
CA LEU A 164 11.46 26.75 -11.83
C LEU A 164 12.94 26.92 -11.50
N LEU A 165 13.85 26.35 -12.30
CA LEU A 165 15.28 26.25 -12.02
C LEU A 165 16.14 26.47 -13.27
N SER A 166 15.60 27.17 -14.27
CA SER A 166 16.23 27.38 -15.59
C SER A 166 17.63 28.02 -15.51
N TRP A 167 17.93 28.77 -14.44
CA TRP A 167 19.25 29.38 -14.24
C TRP A 167 20.36 28.35 -14.01
N LEU A 168 20.04 27.13 -13.52
CA LEU A 168 21.04 26.08 -13.30
C LEU A 168 21.65 25.55 -14.61
N SER A 169 21.00 25.78 -15.75
CA SER A 169 21.57 25.48 -17.07
C SER A 169 22.75 26.38 -17.46
N ARG A 170 23.05 27.44 -16.69
CA ARG A 170 24.15 28.38 -16.95
C ARG A 170 25.09 28.50 -15.74
N PRO A 171 25.85 27.44 -15.40
CA PRO A 171 26.78 27.46 -14.27
C PRO A 171 27.82 28.59 -14.37
N ASP A 172 28.26 28.94 -15.58
CA ASP A 172 29.24 30.00 -15.82
C ASP A 172 28.78 31.36 -15.26
N LEU A 173 27.50 31.69 -15.43
CA LEU A 173 26.92 32.93 -14.93
C LEU A 173 26.66 32.90 -13.42
N ILE A 174 26.38 31.71 -12.87
CA ILE A 174 26.23 31.52 -11.42
C ILE A 174 27.56 31.78 -10.70
N ASN A 175 28.68 31.36 -11.30
CA ASN A 175 30.00 31.54 -10.71
C ASN A 175 30.40 33.02 -10.62
N THR A 176 30.04 33.85 -11.60
CA THR A 176 30.36 35.29 -11.59
C THR A 176 29.49 36.11 -10.63
N CYS A 177 28.36 35.57 -10.19
CA CYS A 177 27.48 36.24 -9.23
C CYS A 177 28.08 36.28 -7.81
N PRO A 178 27.76 37.31 -7.00
CA PRO A 178 28.32 37.48 -5.65
C PRO A 178 28.00 36.28 -4.75
N TYR A 179 28.81 36.10 -3.70
CA TYR A 179 28.64 34.99 -2.76
C TYR A 179 27.29 35.01 -2.02
N GLN A 180 26.75 36.21 -1.76
CA GLN A 180 25.48 36.40 -1.06
C GLN A 180 24.58 37.33 -1.88
N PRO A 181 23.27 37.02 -1.98
CA PRO A 181 22.34 37.93 -2.63
C PRO A 181 22.07 39.12 -1.70
N PRO A 182 21.93 40.35 -2.23
CA PRO A 182 21.32 41.42 -1.47
C PRO A 182 19.90 40.98 -1.06
N PRO A 183 19.50 41.04 0.23
CA PRO A 183 18.21 40.49 0.67
C PRO A 183 17.02 41.05 -0.10
N LEU A 184 17.02 42.35 -0.39
CA LEU A 184 15.96 43.03 -1.15
C LEU A 184 15.94 42.66 -2.64
N ALA A 185 17.04 42.13 -3.18
CA ALA A 185 17.13 41.76 -4.59
C ALA A 185 16.26 40.55 -4.95
N LEU A 186 15.94 39.69 -3.98
CA LEU A 186 15.14 38.49 -4.20
C LEU A 186 13.64 38.80 -4.32
N PRO A 187 13.01 39.58 -3.41
CA PRO A 187 11.59 39.96 -3.54
C PRO A 187 11.34 41.09 -4.54
N TYR A 188 12.28 42.03 -4.74
CA TYR A 188 12.08 43.23 -5.56
C TYR A 188 12.96 43.31 -6.82
N GLY A 189 13.87 42.36 -7.02
CA GLY A 189 14.78 42.34 -8.17
C GLY A 189 16.03 43.21 -8.01
N THR A 190 16.96 43.05 -8.95
CA THR A 190 18.22 43.80 -8.99
C THR A 190 18.70 43.99 -10.43
N ARG A 191 19.69 44.85 -10.66
CA ARG A 191 20.29 45.07 -11.98
C ARG A 191 21.69 44.47 -12.14
N ARG A 192 22.32 44.05 -11.03
CA ARG A 192 23.75 43.67 -10.99
C ARG A 192 23.99 42.18 -10.79
N ASN A 193 23.04 41.48 -10.17
CA ASN A 193 23.18 40.06 -9.84
C ASN A 193 22.23 39.26 -10.73
N TRP A 194 22.80 38.64 -11.76
CA TRP A 194 22.04 37.85 -12.74
C TRP A 194 21.28 36.70 -12.07
N LEU A 195 21.91 35.95 -11.16
CA LEU A 195 21.27 34.83 -10.46
C LEU A 195 20.07 35.30 -9.62
N ALA A 196 20.20 36.40 -8.89
CA ALA A 196 19.08 36.97 -8.12
C ALA A 196 17.93 37.43 -9.04
N VAL A 197 18.23 37.93 -10.24
CA VAL A 197 17.22 38.31 -11.24
C VAL A 197 16.46 37.10 -11.76
N GLU A 198 17.15 36.02 -12.13
CA GLU A 198 16.48 34.83 -12.63
C GLU A 198 15.65 34.14 -11.55
N ILE A 199 16.18 34.01 -10.33
CA ILE A 199 15.42 33.51 -9.17
C ILE A 199 14.18 34.37 -8.91
N HIS A 200 14.35 35.70 -8.91
CA HIS A 200 13.23 36.63 -8.73
C HIS A 200 12.16 36.43 -9.81
N ARG A 201 12.55 36.37 -11.10
CA ARG A 201 11.60 36.14 -12.20
C ARG A 201 10.85 34.83 -12.01
N SER A 202 11.53 33.72 -11.75
CA SER A 202 10.91 32.41 -11.59
C SER A 202 9.98 32.32 -10.38
N ILE A 203 10.32 33.00 -9.27
CA ILE A 203 9.45 33.02 -8.07
C ILE A 203 8.22 33.91 -8.30
N ARG A 204 8.37 35.04 -9.00
CA ARG A 204 7.28 36.00 -9.26
C ARG A 204 6.25 35.51 -10.26
N LEU A 205 6.51 34.42 -10.98
CA LEU A 205 5.49 33.68 -11.73
C LEU A 205 4.41 33.09 -10.82
N ARG A 206 4.59 33.13 -9.49
CA ARG A 206 3.69 32.55 -8.50
C ARG A 206 3.13 33.63 -7.58
N ALA A 207 1.88 33.44 -7.14
CA ALA A 207 1.21 34.31 -6.16
C ALA A 207 1.72 34.05 -4.72
N ILE A 208 3.02 34.24 -4.51
CA ILE A 208 3.74 34.00 -3.25
C ILE A 208 3.94 35.34 -2.53
N ARG A 209 3.82 35.36 -1.19
CA ARG A 209 4.01 36.59 -0.39
C ARG A 209 5.47 37.03 -0.40
N ASP A 210 5.75 38.32 -0.21
CA ASP A 210 7.13 38.83 -0.25
C ASP A 210 8.08 38.15 0.76
N SER A 211 7.56 37.80 1.95
CA SER A 211 8.32 37.05 2.97
C SER A 211 8.73 35.65 2.50
N GLU A 212 7.82 34.97 1.79
CA GLU A 212 8.04 33.64 1.23
C GLU A 212 8.95 33.72 0.00
N CYS A 213 8.79 34.75 -0.84
CA CYS A 213 9.70 35.04 -1.95
C CYS A 213 11.14 35.23 -1.48
N LEU A 214 11.33 35.97 -0.39
CA LEU A 214 12.64 36.16 0.24
C LEU A 214 13.20 34.82 0.73
N ALA A 215 12.42 34.03 1.46
CA ALA A 215 12.86 32.75 2.01
C ALA A 215 13.23 31.75 0.89
N ILE A 216 12.32 31.52 -0.07
CA ILE A 216 12.54 30.59 -1.19
C ILE A 216 13.71 31.07 -2.04
N GLY A 217 13.77 32.36 -2.36
CA GLY A 217 14.86 32.93 -3.15
C GLY A 217 16.22 32.80 -2.47
N TRP A 218 16.26 32.93 -1.14
CA TRP A 218 17.48 32.75 -0.37
C TRP A 218 17.97 31.31 -0.41
N LEU A 219 17.06 30.36 -0.18
CA LEU A 219 17.37 28.93 -0.25
C LEU A 219 17.86 28.53 -1.66
N ALA A 220 17.13 28.97 -2.69
CA ALA A 220 17.48 28.71 -4.09
C ALA A 220 18.85 29.30 -4.46
N TYR A 221 19.18 30.51 -4.02
CA TYR A 221 20.46 31.16 -4.30
C TYR A 221 21.63 30.38 -3.68
N ASN A 222 21.52 30.05 -2.39
CA ASN A 222 22.57 29.33 -1.68
C ASN A 222 22.78 27.93 -2.25
N TYR A 223 21.69 27.23 -2.55
CA TYR A 223 21.74 25.92 -3.22
C TYR A 223 22.43 26.00 -4.57
N SER A 224 22.06 26.97 -5.40
CA SER A 224 22.62 27.14 -6.75
C SER A 224 24.12 27.42 -6.71
N LYS A 225 24.58 28.28 -5.78
CA LYS A 225 26.01 28.56 -5.60
C LYS A 225 26.78 27.33 -5.14
N TRP A 226 26.27 26.60 -4.17
CA TRP A 226 26.89 25.37 -3.68
C TRP A 226 26.94 24.28 -4.78
N ARG A 227 25.86 24.09 -5.52
CA ARG A 227 25.75 23.08 -6.57
C ARG A 227 26.77 23.30 -7.69
N VAL A 228 26.98 24.55 -8.10
CA VAL A 228 27.92 24.91 -9.17
C VAL A 228 29.36 24.96 -8.67
N SER A 229 29.57 25.40 -7.43
CA SER A 229 30.90 25.49 -6.81
C SER A 229 30.88 24.80 -5.44
N PRO A 230 30.93 23.46 -5.42
CA PRO A 230 30.86 22.71 -4.17
C PRO A 230 32.12 22.97 -3.34
N SER A 231 31.95 23.64 -2.21
CA SER A 231 33.04 23.92 -1.26
C SER A 231 32.58 23.76 0.17
N ALA A 232 33.52 23.54 1.09
CA ALA A 232 33.25 23.47 2.53
C ALA A 232 32.47 24.68 3.04
N GLY A 233 32.83 25.89 2.58
CA GLY A 233 32.17 27.13 3.00
C GLY A 233 30.75 27.28 2.43
N PHE A 234 30.48 26.80 1.22
CA PHE A 234 29.12 26.80 0.65
C PHE A 234 28.26 25.71 1.29
N PHE A 235 28.82 24.53 1.52
CA PHE A 235 28.13 23.45 2.22
C PHE A 235 27.80 23.84 3.66
N ALA A 236 28.71 24.52 4.38
CA ALA A 236 28.45 25.06 5.72
C ALA A 236 27.28 26.06 5.76
N ARG A 237 27.07 26.81 4.67
CA ARG A 237 25.90 27.72 4.53
C ARG A 237 24.62 26.99 4.20
N LEU A 238 24.69 25.81 3.59
CA LEU A 238 23.56 24.89 3.56
C LEU A 238 23.35 24.25 4.93
N THR A 239 24.42 24.01 5.72
CA THR A 239 24.31 23.36 7.04
C THR A 239 23.72 24.23 8.14
N THR A 240 23.74 25.57 8.02
CA THR A 240 22.91 26.45 8.89
C THR A 240 21.41 26.17 8.73
N THR A 241 21.07 25.35 7.76
CA THR A 241 19.74 24.99 7.32
C THR A 241 19.72 23.47 7.11
N THR A 242 19.84 22.68 8.21
CA THR A 242 19.96 21.21 8.21
C THR A 242 19.04 20.50 7.20
N PHE A 243 17.86 21.09 6.99
CA PHE A 243 16.81 20.58 6.13
C PHE A 243 17.08 20.70 4.61
N GLN A 244 18.14 21.41 4.18
CA GLN A 244 18.50 21.60 2.77
C GLN A 244 19.66 20.72 2.30
N GLN A 245 20.24 19.91 3.19
CA GLN A 245 21.28 18.96 2.82
C GLN A 245 20.72 17.87 1.87
N PRO A 246 21.49 17.41 0.88
CA PRO A 246 21.12 16.24 0.08
C PRO A 246 20.88 15.01 0.95
N THR A 247 19.82 14.26 0.67
CA THR A 247 19.60 12.96 1.30
C THR A 247 20.45 11.89 0.60
N LEU A 248 20.76 10.80 1.30
CA LEU A 248 21.51 9.69 0.70
C LEU A 248 20.84 9.15 -0.59
N PRO A 249 19.50 8.99 -0.67
CA PRO A 249 18.83 8.65 -1.91
C PRO A 249 19.11 9.62 -3.07
N GLN A 250 19.13 10.92 -2.82
CA GLN A 250 19.39 11.95 -3.84
C GLN A 250 20.84 11.93 -4.37
N LEU A 251 21.78 11.45 -3.56
CA LEU A 251 23.16 11.23 -3.99
C LEU A 251 23.31 9.95 -4.82
N GLN A 252 22.46 8.96 -4.58
CA GLN A 252 22.56 7.63 -5.18
C GLN A 252 21.70 7.45 -6.45
N HIS A 253 20.62 8.23 -6.57
CA HIS A 253 19.63 8.06 -7.63
C HIS A 253 19.36 9.38 -8.36
N GLY A 254 19.40 9.30 -9.69
CA GLY A 254 18.93 10.34 -10.61
C GLY A 254 17.52 10.82 -10.26
N HIS A 255 17.36 12.12 -10.01
CA HIS A 255 16.07 12.72 -9.70
C HIS A 255 15.89 14.12 -10.31
N PRO A 256 14.65 14.62 -10.43
CA PRO A 256 14.38 16.01 -10.79
C PRO A 256 15.05 17.02 -9.86
N VAL A 257 15.75 18.00 -10.42
CA VAL A 257 16.44 19.07 -9.67
C VAL A 257 15.47 19.87 -8.77
N GLY A 258 14.19 19.96 -9.15
CA GLY A 258 13.17 20.62 -8.33
C GLY A 258 12.98 20.01 -6.94
N ILE A 259 13.26 18.70 -6.79
CA ILE A 259 13.15 18.01 -5.50
C ILE A 259 14.19 18.53 -4.51
N ASP A 260 15.39 18.92 -4.97
CA ASP A 260 16.46 19.43 -4.10
C ASP A 260 16.12 20.75 -3.38
N LEU A 261 15.14 21.50 -3.89
CA LEU A 261 14.66 22.71 -3.23
C LEU A 261 13.58 22.46 -2.19
N LEU A 262 13.07 21.23 -2.07
CA LEU A 262 12.07 20.90 -1.05
C LEU A 262 12.70 20.93 0.34
N THR A 263 12.08 21.70 1.21
CA THR A 263 12.55 21.98 2.56
C THR A 263 12.49 20.74 3.46
N TRP A 264 11.64 19.76 3.18
CA TRP A 264 11.43 18.59 4.04
C TRP A 264 12.17 17.36 3.49
N PRO A 265 13.22 16.87 4.16
CA PRO A 265 13.97 15.68 3.72
C PRO A 265 13.11 14.43 3.59
N GLN A 266 12.02 14.31 4.37
CA GLN A 266 11.13 13.15 4.32
C GLN A 266 10.29 13.10 3.02
N LEU A 267 10.19 14.22 2.30
CA LEU A 267 9.48 14.33 1.03
C LEU A 267 10.42 14.25 -0.20
N ARG A 268 11.74 14.14 0.03
CA ARG A 268 12.78 14.10 -1.00
C ARG A 268 13.37 12.71 -1.11
#